data_AF-A0A931HA11-F1
#
_entry.id   AF-A0A931HA11-F1
#
_cell.length_a   1.000
_cell.length_b   1.000
_cell.length_c   1.000
_cell.angle_alpha   90.00
_cell.angle_beta   90.00
_cell.angle_gamma   90.00
#
_symmetry.space_group_name_H-M   'P 1'
#
loop_
_entity.id
_entity.type
_entity.pdbx_description
1 polymer ?
#
loop_
_entity_poly.entity_id
_entity_poly.type
_entity_poly.pdbx_seq_one_letter_code
_entity_poly.pdbx_strand_id
1 'polypeptide(L)'
;MTTTLCAPMTDLEIWREGLRDLLDDCAGSTPLEEASRIREAARMFEDAQSTTLETTVAKVDFARLEQLLAADAMESAVLSLLGPKVPFMLSRGNGSCLATVLVPEEGGEVMAEAATMALALLAAYVSALLAGSEKAHAALGEAGALASMRLH
;
A
#
# COMPACT_ATOMS: atom_id res chain seq x y z
N MET A 1 37.76 -9.57 -10.08
CA MET A 1 36.64 -8.63 -10.19
C MET A 1 35.38 -9.45 -10.32
N THR A 2 34.75 -9.76 -9.19
CA THR A 2 33.51 -10.54 -9.15
C THR A 2 32.38 -9.58 -9.46
N THR A 3 31.86 -9.64 -10.67
CA THR A 3 30.61 -8.97 -11.04
C THR A 3 29.50 -9.66 -10.26
N THR A 4 29.05 -9.09 -9.15
CA THR A 4 27.81 -9.48 -8.50
C THR A 4 26.69 -9.15 -9.46
N LEU A 5 26.30 -10.12 -10.29
CA LEU A 5 25.04 -10.07 -11.04
C LEU A 5 23.93 -10.00 -9.98
N CYS A 6 23.28 -8.84 -9.88
CA CYS A 6 22.06 -8.71 -9.10
C CYS A 6 21.07 -9.74 -9.65
N ALA A 7 20.59 -10.66 -8.80
CA ALA A 7 19.56 -11.59 -9.20
C ALA A 7 18.33 -10.80 -9.72
N PRO A 8 17.59 -11.32 -10.71
CA PRO A 8 16.37 -10.65 -11.15
C PRO A 8 15.40 -10.56 -9.96
N MET A 9 14.89 -9.34 -9.71
CA MET A 9 13.90 -9.11 -8.67
C MET A 9 12.60 -9.86 -8.98
N THR A 10 11.98 -10.39 -7.94
CA THR A 10 10.66 -11.01 -8.01
C THR A 10 9.55 -9.95 -8.15
N ASP A 11 8.39 -10.34 -8.68
CA ASP A 11 7.23 -9.44 -8.82
C ASP A 11 6.81 -8.82 -7.47
N LEU A 12 6.96 -9.56 -6.36
CA LEU A 12 6.68 -9.07 -5.02
C LEU A 12 7.69 -8.00 -4.58
N GLU A 13 8.96 -8.16 -4.88
CA GLU A 13 9.99 -7.16 -4.56
C GLU A 13 9.78 -5.90 -5.39
N ILE A 14 9.48 -6.02 -6.68
CA ILE A 14 9.16 -4.88 -7.55
C ILE A 14 7.94 -4.13 -7.01
N TRP A 15 6.88 -4.86 -6.64
CA TRP A 15 5.68 -4.25 -6.08
C TRP A 15 5.97 -3.53 -4.76
N ARG A 16 6.76 -4.13 -3.86
CA ARG A 16 7.16 -3.50 -2.58
C ARG A 16 8.01 -2.25 -2.77
N GLU A 17 8.97 -2.26 -3.69
CA GLU A 17 9.74 -1.05 -4.02
C GLU A 17 8.81 0.06 -4.54
N GLY A 18 7.89 -0.28 -5.46
CA GLY A 18 6.91 0.70 -5.94
C GLY A 18 6.01 1.24 -4.83
N LEU A 19 5.64 0.43 -3.83
CA LEU A 19 4.84 0.92 -2.69
C LEU A 19 5.66 1.87 -1.80
N ARG A 20 6.96 1.66 -1.66
CA ARG A 20 7.86 2.57 -0.93
C ARG A 20 7.99 3.90 -1.66
N ASP A 21 8.21 3.85 -2.98
CA ASP A 21 8.24 5.06 -3.81
C ASP A 21 6.92 5.84 -3.70
N LEU A 22 5.78 5.14 -3.74
CA LEU A 22 4.46 5.76 -3.57
C LEU A 22 4.27 6.39 -2.17
N LEU A 23 4.83 5.81 -1.11
CA LEU A 23 4.79 6.41 0.23
C LEU A 23 5.56 7.74 0.27
N ASP A 24 6.77 7.74 -0.25
CA ASP A 24 7.62 8.93 -0.31
C ASP A 24 6.95 10.02 -1.16
N ASP A 25 6.35 9.62 -2.28
CA ASP A 25 5.56 10.51 -3.14
C ASP A 25 4.34 11.08 -2.41
N CYS A 26 3.61 10.28 -1.62
CA CYS A 26 2.48 10.78 -0.83
C CYS A 26 2.92 11.79 0.23
N ALA A 27 4.07 11.57 0.88
CA ALA A 27 4.62 12.49 1.88
C ALA A 27 5.10 13.82 1.25
N GLY A 28 5.65 13.76 0.04
CA GLY A 28 6.15 14.92 -0.71
C GLY A 28 5.10 15.66 -1.54
N SER A 29 3.92 15.06 -1.79
CA SER A 29 2.91 15.62 -2.68
C SER A 29 2.10 16.75 -2.05
N THR A 30 1.67 17.67 -2.91
CA THR A 30 0.77 18.78 -2.59
C THR A 30 -0.70 18.39 -2.83
N PRO A 31 -1.68 19.20 -2.37
CA PRO A 31 -3.09 18.95 -2.63
C PRO A 31 -3.46 18.85 -4.13
N LEU A 32 -2.69 19.49 -5.02
CA LEU A 32 -2.94 19.44 -6.46
C LEU A 32 -2.53 18.11 -7.10
N GLU A 33 -1.66 17.34 -6.43
CA GLU A 33 -1.12 16.08 -6.93
C GLU A 33 -1.88 14.86 -6.41
N GLU A 34 -2.82 15.05 -5.47
CA GLU A 34 -3.59 13.97 -4.84
C GLU A 34 -4.25 13.03 -5.84
N ALA A 35 -4.95 13.60 -6.83
CA ALA A 35 -5.65 12.80 -7.82
C ALA A 35 -4.68 11.95 -8.66
N SER A 36 -3.44 12.40 -8.85
CA SER A 36 -2.42 11.62 -9.55
C SER A 36 -1.92 10.46 -8.68
N ARG A 37 -1.64 10.71 -7.40
CA ARG A 37 -1.22 9.68 -6.43
C ARG A 37 -2.27 8.60 -6.24
N ILE A 38 -3.54 8.98 -6.17
CA ILE A 38 -4.66 8.03 -6.05
C ILE A 38 -4.76 7.12 -7.29
N ARG A 39 -4.58 7.67 -8.49
CA ARG A 39 -4.58 6.87 -9.74
C ARG A 39 -3.39 5.93 -9.83
N GLU A 40 -2.22 6.39 -9.40
CA GLU A 40 -1.00 5.60 -9.35
C GLU A 40 -1.18 4.39 -8.43
N ALA A 41 -1.68 4.61 -7.21
CA ALA A 41 -2.02 3.53 -6.29
C ALA A 41 -3.05 2.55 -6.89
N ALA A 42 -4.10 3.06 -7.52
CA ALA A 42 -5.13 2.23 -8.13
C ALA A 42 -4.58 1.28 -9.21
N ARG A 43 -3.66 1.76 -10.06
CA ARG A 43 -2.98 0.94 -11.08
C ARG A 43 -2.13 -0.15 -10.42
N MET A 44 -1.33 0.22 -9.43
CA MET A 44 -0.51 -0.74 -8.69
C MET A 44 -1.36 -1.83 -8.01
N PHE A 45 -2.54 -1.46 -7.52
CA PHE A 45 -3.47 -2.39 -6.87
C PHE A 45 -4.16 -3.32 -7.86
N GLU A 46 -4.41 -2.87 -9.09
CA GLU A 46 -4.92 -3.70 -10.18
C GLU A 46 -3.85 -4.68 -10.69
N ASP A 47 -2.61 -4.21 -10.84
CA ASP A 47 -1.47 -5.03 -11.25
C ASP A 47 -1.19 -6.14 -10.21
N ALA A 48 -1.28 -5.80 -8.92
CA ALA A 48 -1.15 -6.77 -7.82
C ALA A 48 -2.23 -7.86 -7.84
N GLN A 49 -3.44 -7.54 -8.29
CA GLN A 49 -4.53 -8.52 -8.41
C GLN A 49 -4.39 -9.42 -9.64
N SER A 50 -3.73 -8.90 -10.68
CA SER A 50 -3.51 -9.62 -11.94
C SER A 50 -2.31 -10.56 -11.88
N THR A 51 -1.43 -10.37 -10.90
CA THR A 51 -0.26 -11.22 -10.62
C THR A 51 -0.60 -12.30 -9.59
N THR A 52 0.25 -13.32 -9.44
CA THR A 52 0.12 -14.35 -8.39
C THR A 52 0.50 -13.85 -7.00
N LEU A 53 0.48 -12.54 -6.77
CA LEU A 53 0.73 -11.95 -5.48
C LEU A 53 -0.48 -12.24 -4.59
N GLU A 54 -0.29 -13.05 -3.55
CA GLU A 54 -1.28 -13.27 -2.49
C GLU A 54 -1.41 -11.98 -1.65
N THR A 55 -1.96 -10.93 -2.25
CA THR A 55 -2.15 -9.63 -1.61
C THR A 55 -3.62 -9.42 -1.27
N THR A 56 -3.89 -8.83 -0.11
CA THR A 56 -5.24 -8.56 0.41
C THR A 56 -5.75 -7.19 -0.03
N VAL A 57 -5.44 -6.79 -1.26
CA VAL A 57 -5.88 -5.50 -1.81
C VAL A 57 -7.33 -5.62 -2.30
N ALA A 58 -8.14 -4.59 -2.06
CA ALA A 58 -9.51 -4.57 -2.55
C ALA A 58 -9.56 -4.49 -4.09
N LYS A 59 -10.63 -5.02 -4.68
CA LYS A 59 -10.86 -4.89 -6.11
C LYS A 59 -11.06 -3.43 -6.49
N VAL A 60 -10.28 -2.96 -7.46
CA VAL A 60 -10.37 -1.60 -7.98
C VAL A 60 -11.50 -1.50 -8.99
N ASP A 61 -12.39 -0.52 -8.80
CA ASP A 61 -13.36 -0.09 -9.81
C ASP A 61 -12.92 1.27 -10.37
N PHE A 62 -12.15 1.26 -11.46
CA PHE A 62 -11.61 2.48 -12.08
C PHE A 62 -12.70 3.43 -12.55
N ALA A 63 -13.81 2.91 -13.06
CA ALA A 63 -14.91 3.76 -13.52
C ALA A 63 -15.50 4.55 -12.35
N ARG A 64 -15.68 3.89 -11.19
CA ARG A 64 -16.12 4.55 -9.97
C ARG A 64 -15.06 5.51 -9.42
N LEU A 65 -13.79 5.12 -9.44
CA LEU A 65 -12.68 5.93 -8.98
C LEU A 65 -12.59 7.25 -9.75
N GLU A 66 -12.60 7.20 -11.09
CA GLU A 66 -12.52 8.41 -11.92
C GLU A 66 -13.75 9.32 -11.74
N GLN A 67 -14.93 8.77 -11.48
CA GLN A 67 -16.10 9.59 -11.12
C GLN A 67 -15.91 10.34 -9.81
N LEU A 68 -15.32 9.70 -8.80
CA LEU A 68 -15.03 10.33 -7.51
C LEU A 68 -13.97 11.43 -7.66
N LEU A 69 -12.91 11.15 -8.42
CA LEU A 69 -11.86 12.14 -8.71
C LEU A 69 -12.38 13.33 -9.52
N ALA A 70 -13.24 13.10 -10.51
CA ALA A 70 -13.87 14.17 -11.30
C ALA A 70 -14.86 15.03 -10.49
N ALA A 71 -15.33 14.52 -9.34
CA ALA A 71 -16.20 15.22 -8.41
C ALA A 71 -15.43 15.86 -7.24
N ASP A 72 -14.09 15.94 -7.31
CA ASP A 72 -13.21 16.43 -6.24
C ASP A 72 -13.42 15.72 -4.89
N ALA A 73 -13.75 14.41 -4.93
CA ALA A 73 -14.02 13.59 -3.75
C ALA A 73 -12.83 12.68 -3.41
N MET A 74 -11.66 13.25 -3.15
CA MET A 74 -10.39 12.53 -2.97
C MET A 74 -10.44 11.53 -1.81
N GLU A 75 -11.00 11.90 -0.64
CA GLU A 75 -11.12 10.96 0.48
C GLU A 75 -12.02 9.78 0.13
N SER A 76 -13.13 10.03 -0.58
CA SER A 76 -14.03 8.96 -1.03
C SER A 76 -13.37 8.05 -2.06
N ALA A 77 -12.53 8.61 -2.94
CA ALA A 77 -11.74 7.84 -3.89
C ALA A 77 -10.76 6.91 -3.15
N VAL A 78 -10.04 7.41 -2.15
CA VAL A 78 -9.14 6.59 -1.32
C VAL A 78 -9.90 5.51 -0.56
N LEU A 79 -11.04 5.83 0.06
CA LEU A 79 -11.89 4.85 0.75
C LEU A 79 -12.36 3.72 -0.17
N SER A 80 -12.59 4.00 -1.45
CA SER A 80 -12.94 2.96 -2.43
C SER A 80 -11.79 1.97 -2.69
N LEU A 81 -10.53 2.39 -2.48
CA LEU A 81 -9.35 1.54 -2.60
C LEU A 81 -9.07 0.72 -1.33
N LEU A 82 -9.35 1.25 -0.14
CA LEU A 82 -9.18 0.53 1.13
C LEU A 82 -10.11 -0.69 1.24
N GLY A 83 -11.32 -0.55 0.70
CA GLY A 83 -12.38 -1.54 0.87
C GLY A 83 -13.11 -1.43 2.23
N PRO A 84 -14.24 -2.12 2.39
CA PRO A 84 -15.21 -1.85 3.45
C PRO A 84 -14.82 -2.34 4.85
N LYS A 85 -13.70 -3.05 4.99
CA LYS A 85 -13.31 -3.74 6.23
C LYS A 85 -12.07 -3.19 6.90
N VAL A 86 -11.40 -2.21 6.29
CA VAL A 86 -10.17 -1.63 6.84
C VAL A 86 -10.55 -0.54 7.83
N PRO A 87 -10.31 -0.70 9.14
CA PRO A 87 -10.59 0.34 10.11
C PRO A 87 -9.52 1.42 10.01
N PHE A 88 -9.94 2.68 10.08
CA PHE A 88 -9.03 3.81 10.02
C PHE A 88 -9.51 4.96 10.92
N MET A 89 -8.56 5.83 11.28
CA MET A 89 -8.81 7.09 11.95
C MET A 89 -8.14 8.22 11.18
N LEU A 90 -8.79 9.37 11.17
CA LEU A 90 -8.32 10.57 10.48
C LEU A 90 -8.23 11.72 11.49
N SER A 91 -7.14 12.45 11.45
CA SER A 91 -6.90 13.64 12.25
C SER A 91 -6.36 14.77 11.39
N ARG A 92 -6.79 16.00 11.68
CA ARG A 92 -6.33 17.21 11.00
C ARG A 92 -5.51 18.04 11.97
N GLY A 93 -4.22 18.17 11.69
CA GLY A 93 -3.32 19.07 12.38
C GLY A 93 -3.28 20.46 11.74
N ASN A 94 -2.43 21.34 12.29
CA ASN A 94 -2.19 22.66 11.73
C ASN A 94 -1.07 22.59 10.68
N GLY A 95 -1.45 22.40 9.41
CA GLY A 95 -0.50 22.31 8.28
C GLY A 95 -0.27 20.90 7.75
N SER A 96 -0.82 19.87 8.39
CA SER A 96 -0.76 18.48 7.94
C SER A 96 -1.97 17.67 8.43
N CYS A 97 -2.19 16.53 7.80
CA CYS A 97 -3.20 15.54 8.18
C CYS A 97 -2.50 14.24 8.57
N LEU A 98 -3.04 13.55 9.56
CA LEU A 98 -2.56 12.26 10.03
C LEU A 98 -3.66 11.22 9.82
N ALA A 99 -3.29 10.06 9.26
CA ALA A 99 -4.17 8.92 9.20
C ALA A 99 -3.55 7.73 9.94
N THR A 100 -4.40 6.97 10.60
CA THR A 100 -4.05 5.69 11.22
C THR A 100 -4.87 4.60 10.56
N VAL A 101 -4.23 3.52 10.12
CA VAL A 101 -4.89 2.32 9.59
C VAL A 101 -4.56 1.14 10.50
N LEU A 102 -5.59 0.38 10.87
CA LEU A 102 -5.42 -0.85 11.64
C LEU A 102 -5.12 -2.01 10.70
N VAL A 103 -4.00 -2.70 10.93
CA VAL A 103 -3.60 -3.88 10.16
C VAL A 103 -4.45 -5.06 10.64
N PRO A 104 -5.28 -5.67 9.76
CA PRO A 104 -6.06 -6.85 10.13
C PRO A 104 -5.15 -7.99 10.59
N GLU A 105 -5.67 -8.84 11.49
CA GLU A 105 -5.01 -10.04 12.05
C GLU A 105 -3.91 -9.80 13.11
N GLU A 106 -3.26 -8.64 13.13
CA GLU A 106 -2.11 -8.40 14.03
C GLU A 106 -2.39 -7.46 15.20
N GLY A 107 -3.48 -6.68 15.15
CA GLY A 107 -3.79 -5.67 16.16
C GLY A 107 -2.81 -4.49 16.20
N GLY A 108 -1.93 -4.37 15.19
CA GLY A 108 -1.03 -3.24 15.00
C GLY A 108 -1.71 -2.07 14.29
N GLU A 109 -1.18 -0.88 14.50
CA GLU A 109 -1.60 0.34 13.82
C GLU A 109 -0.43 0.93 13.04
N VAL A 110 -0.73 1.47 11.87
CA VAL A 110 0.24 2.18 11.02
C VAL A 110 -0.25 3.59 10.84
N MET A 111 0.67 4.55 10.96
CA MET A 111 0.36 5.97 10.88
C MET A 111 1.14 6.61 9.75
N ALA A 112 0.50 7.54 9.03
CA ALA A 112 1.16 8.37 8.04
C ALA A 112 0.63 9.80 8.07
N GLU A 113 1.54 10.74 7.84
CA GLU A 113 1.26 12.18 7.78
C GLU A 113 1.45 12.69 6.35
N ALA A 114 0.56 13.57 5.88
CA ALA A 114 0.69 14.21 4.58
C ALA A 114 0.00 15.58 4.56
N ALA A 115 0.15 16.32 3.46
CA ALA A 115 -0.46 17.64 3.28
C ALA A 115 -2.01 17.62 3.31
N THR A 116 -2.61 16.47 3.02
CA THR A 116 -4.05 16.29 2.84
C THR A 116 -4.53 14.99 3.48
N MET A 117 -5.82 14.91 3.79
CA MET A 117 -6.44 13.76 4.43
C MET A 117 -6.44 12.52 3.52
N ALA A 118 -6.62 12.71 2.21
CA ALA A 118 -6.60 11.60 1.26
C ALA A 118 -5.18 11.05 1.09
N LEU A 119 -4.16 11.90 0.94
CA LEU A 119 -2.74 11.47 0.94
C LEU A 119 -2.36 10.76 2.23
N ALA A 120 -2.75 11.30 3.38
CA ALA A 120 -2.42 10.70 4.67
C ALA A 120 -3.03 9.30 4.77
N LEU A 121 -4.31 9.16 4.40
CA LEU A 121 -5.01 7.89 4.41
C LEU A 121 -4.41 6.89 3.41
N LEU A 122 -4.10 7.34 2.20
CA LEU A 122 -3.47 6.51 1.19
C LEU A 122 -2.10 6.02 1.67
N ALA A 123 -1.27 6.90 2.21
CA ALA A 123 0.04 6.56 2.74
C ALA A 123 -0.05 5.59 3.94
N ALA A 124 -1.01 5.78 4.85
CA ALA A 124 -1.20 4.87 5.97
C ALA A 124 -1.64 3.47 5.47
N TYR A 125 -2.51 3.42 4.45
CA TYR A 125 -2.94 2.16 3.87
C TYR A 125 -1.81 1.45 3.09
N VAL A 126 -1.03 2.18 2.29
CA VAL A 126 0.14 1.63 1.59
C VAL A 126 1.17 1.09 2.60
N SER A 127 1.40 1.82 3.71
CA SER A 127 2.26 1.35 4.80
C SER A 127 1.76 0.04 5.42
N ALA A 128 0.44 -0.11 5.58
CA ALA A 128 -0.17 -1.34 6.06
C ALA A 128 0.02 -2.51 5.08
N LEU A 129 -0.11 -2.27 3.78
CA LEU A 129 0.15 -3.29 2.75
C LEU A 129 1.63 -3.73 2.74
N LEU A 130 2.55 -2.78 2.86
CA LEU A 130 3.98 -3.08 2.98
C LEU A 130 4.28 -3.95 4.21
N ALA A 131 3.78 -3.56 5.38
CA ALA A 131 3.96 -4.31 6.62
C ALA A 131 3.40 -5.74 6.52
N GLY A 132 2.21 -5.91 5.92
CA GLY A 132 1.62 -7.22 5.67
C GLY A 132 2.44 -8.09 4.71
N SER A 133 2.95 -7.49 3.63
CA SER A 133 3.73 -8.21 2.62
C SER A 133 5.10 -8.69 3.13
N GLU A 134 5.75 -7.91 3.99
CA GLU A 134 7.02 -8.25 4.61
C GLU A 134 6.92 -9.49 5.50
N LYS A 135 5.83 -9.58 6.24
CA LYS A 135 5.59 -10.68 7.15
C LYS A 135 5.18 -11.96 6.44
N ALA A 136 4.34 -11.86 5.40
CA ALA A 136 4.01 -13.02 4.56
C ALA A 136 5.28 -13.65 3.97
N HIS A 137 6.22 -12.82 3.52
CA HIS A 137 7.52 -13.28 3.03
C HIS A 137 8.38 -13.94 4.11
N ALA A 138 8.45 -13.35 5.32
CA ALA A 138 9.19 -13.93 6.44
C ALA A 138 8.65 -15.30 6.87
N ALA A 139 7.32 -15.44 6.96
CA ALA A 139 6.66 -16.70 7.32
C ALA A 139 6.91 -17.83 6.31
N LEU A 140 6.92 -17.51 5.01
CA LEU A 140 7.27 -18.46 3.94
C LEU A 140 8.73 -18.92 4.05
N GLY A 141 9.65 -18.01 4.41
CA GLY A 141 11.06 -18.34 4.65
C GLY A 141 11.25 -19.30 5.83
N GLU A 142 10.55 -19.09 6.94
CA GLU A 142 10.61 -19.96 8.12
C GLU A 142 10.00 -21.34 7.86
N ALA A 143 8.86 -21.41 7.15
CA ALA A 143 8.23 -22.67 6.77
C ALA A 143 9.13 -23.51 5.84
N GLY A 144 9.81 -22.87 4.88
CA GLY A 144 10.79 -23.53 4.02
C GLY A 144 12.02 -24.04 4.78
N ALA A 145 12.52 -23.28 5.75
CA ALA A 145 13.63 -23.69 6.61
C ALA A 145 13.28 -24.89 7.49
N LEU A 146 12.07 -24.91 8.08
CA LEU A 146 11.57 -26.02 8.89
C LEU A 146 11.29 -27.29 8.04
N ALA A 147 10.84 -27.13 6.80
CA ALA A 147 10.65 -28.25 5.88
C ALA A 147 11.99 -28.89 5.47
N SER A 148 13.03 -28.08 5.18
CA SER A 148 14.38 -28.57 4.91
C SER A 148 15.02 -29.27 6.11
N MET A 149 14.72 -28.84 7.35
CA MET A 149 15.20 -29.53 8.56
C MET A 149 14.56 -30.90 8.81
N ARG A 150 13.39 -31.19 8.23
CA ARG A 150 12.69 -32.49 8.39
C ARG A 150 13.10 -33.56 7.37
N LEU A 151 13.93 -33.20 6.40
CA LEU A 151 14.38 -34.09 5.32
C LEU A 151 15.81 -34.63 5.52
N HIS A 152 16.38 -34.49 6.72
CA HIS A 152 17.69 -35.04 7.08
C HIS A 152 17.59 -36.12 8.16
#